data_AF-A0A971LN38-F1
#
_entry.id   AF-A0A971LN38-F1
#
_cell.length_a   1.000
_cell.length_b   1.000
_cell.length_c   1.000
_cell.angle_alpha   90.00
_cell.angle_beta   90.00
_cell.angle_gamma   90.00
#
_symmetry.space_group_name_H-M   'P 1'
#
loop_
_entity.id
_entity.type
_entity.pdbx_description
1 polymer ?
#
loop_
_entity_poly.entity_id
_entity_poly.type
_entity_poly.pdbx_seq_one_letter_code
_entity_poly.pdbx_strand_id
1 'polypeptide(L)'
;MIQEQRERKLRQQIHGLRVKKFHWPLEAFKIIMNGLGYGDSLRKLPEDKLLEIKSLMLKYRSHGRPLEYNYDRQGKYMHALMKQAGWTEPHLRAFLFKHYSKSHWNILDQKERRAVIAMLQNYIKQQENNNTTNKETPNGHPTNPQG
;
A
#
# COMPACT_ATOMS: atom_id res chain seq x y z
N MET A 1 -42.83 -1.48 2.71
CA MET A 1 -41.86 -2.22 1.87
C MET A 1 -41.93 -3.69 2.23
N ILE A 2 -42.23 -4.56 1.26
CA ILE A 2 -42.28 -6.02 1.46
C ILE A 2 -40.84 -6.53 1.68
N GLN A 3 -40.65 -7.49 2.58
CA GLN A 3 -39.32 -8.05 2.94
C GLN A 3 -38.46 -8.38 1.72
N GLU A 4 -39.07 -9.01 0.72
CA GLU A 4 -38.43 -9.37 -0.54
C GLU A 4 -37.80 -8.17 -1.28
N GLN A 5 -38.45 -7.00 -1.25
CA GLN A 5 -37.93 -5.78 -1.86
C GLN A 5 -36.68 -5.26 -1.12
N ARG A 6 -36.66 -5.37 0.22
CA ARG A 6 -35.50 -4.98 1.04
C ARG A 6 -34.32 -5.91 0.77
N GLU A 7 -34.55 -7.21 0.76
CA GLU A 7 -33.52 -8.19 0.44
C GLU A 7 -32.97 -8.01 -0.98
N ARG A 8 -33.84 -7.76 -1.96
CA ARG A 8 -33.39 -7.44 -3.34
C ARG A 8 -32.47 -6.22 -3.37
N LYS A 9 -32.82 -5.17 -2.64
CA LYS A 9 -31.98 -3.96 -2.53
C LYS A 9 -30.64 -4.26 -1.85
N LEU A 10 -30.63 -5.07 -0.80
CA LEU A 10 -29.39 -5.49 -0.12
C LEU A 10 -28.48 -6.31 -1.04
N ARG A 11 -29.03 -7.27 -1.79
CA ARG A 11 -28.28 -8.06 -2.79
C ARG A 11 -27.63 -7.16 -3.84
N GLN A 12 -28.35 -6.16 -4.35
CA GLN A 12 -27.81 -5.18 -5.30
C GLN A 12 -26.70 -4.32 -4.69
N GLN A 13 -26.84 -3.89 -3.44
CA GLN A 13 -25.83 -3.10 -2.74
C GLN A 13 -24.55 -3.90 -2.49
N ILE A 14 -24.68 -5.16 -2.05
CA ILE A 14 -23.55 -6.08 -1.86
C ILE A 14 -22.83 -6.31 -3.19
N HIS A 15 -23.58 -6.54 -4.27
CA HIS A 15 -23.03 -6.67 -5.61
C HIS A 15 -22.28 -5.39 -6.06
N GLY A 16 -22.86 -4.22 -5.79
CA GLY A 16 -22.22 -2.93 -6.04
C GLY A 16 -20.90 -2.77 -5.29
N LEU A 17 -20.85 -3.16 -4.01
CA LEU A 17 -19.62 -3.13 -3.21
C LEU A 17 -18.57 -4.09 -3.76
N ARG A 18 -18.96 -5.33 -4.11
CA ARG A 18 -18.07 -6.33 -4.72
C ARG A 18 -17.39 -5.77 -5.97
N VAL A 19 -18.15 -5.16 -6.88
CA VAL A 19 -17.62 -4.62 -8.14
C VAL A 19 -16.83 -3.33 -7.93
N LYS A 20 -17.43 -2.33 -7.26
CA LYS A 20 -16.87 -0.97 -7.22
C LYS A 20 -15.79 -0.78 -6.17
N LYS A 21 -15.94 -1.40 -4.99
CA LYS A 21 -14.98 -1.24 -3.89
C LYS A 21 -13.88 -2.28 -3.98
N PHE A 22 -14.25 -3.55 -4.16
CA PHE A 22 -13.31 -4.66 -4.05
C PHE A 22 -12.80 -5.19 -5.39
N HIS A 23 -13.49 -4.91 -6.49
CA HIS A 23 -13.18 -5.43 -7.82
C HIS A 23 -13.07 -6.97 -7.84
N TRP A 24 -13.80 -7.66 -6.96
CA TRP A 24 -13.73 -9.11 -6.89
C TRP A 24 -14.53 -9.75 -8.03
N PRO A 25 -13.94 -10.72 -8.76
CA PRO A 25 -14.70 -11.54 -9.68
C PRO A 25 -15.74 -12.37 -8.92
N LEU A 26 -16.81 -12.78 -9.61
CA LEU A 26 -17.94 -13.47 -8.98
C LEU A 26 -17.51 -14.75 -8.23
N GLU A 27 -16.63 -15.55 -8.84
CA GLU A 27 -16.16 -16.81 -8.24
C GLU A 27 -15.34 -16.58 -6.97
N ALA A 28 -14.45 -15.58 -6.96
CA ALA A 28 -13.72 -15.21 -5.74
C ALA A 28 -14.68 -14.76 -4.63
N PHE A 29 -15.72 -14.01 -4.97
CA PHE A 29 -16.72 -13.59 -3.99
C PHE A 29 -17.50 -14.77 -3.40
N LYS A 30 -17.85 -15.79 -4.21
CA LYS A 30 -18.48 -17.02 -3.71
C LYS A 30 -17.57 -17.79 -2.76
N ILE A 31 -16.27 -17.90 -3.08
CA ILE A 31 -15.29 -18.55 -2.21
C ILE A 31 -15.21 -17.84 -0.85
N ILE A 32 -15.15 -16.50 -0.87
CA ILE A 32 -15.14 -15.68 0.35
C ILE A 32 -16.41 -15.89 1.17
N MET A 33 -17.60 -15.84 0.53
CA MET A 33 -18.86 -16.08 1.23
C MET A 33 -18.92 -17.47 1.86
N ASN A 34 -18.46 -18.49 1.14
CA ASN A 34 -18.45 -19.87 1.63
C ASN A 34 -17.47 -20.03 2.81
N GLY A 35 -16.27 -19.46 2.71
CA GLY A 35 -15.27 -19.46 3.79
C GLY A 35 -15.73 -18.70 5.04
N LEU A 36 -16.66 -17.76 4.90
CA LEU A 36 -17.29 -17.03 5.99
C LEU A 36 -18.56 -17.73 6.53
N GLY A 37 -18.96 -18.88 5.98
CA GLY A 37 -20.13 -19.65 6.43
C GLY A 37 -21.47 -19.17 5.88
N TYR A 38 -21.50 -18.29 4.89
CA TYR A 38 -22.74 -17.79 4.26
C TYR A 38 -23.18 -18.59 3.02
N GLY A 39 -22.41 -19.61 2.64
CA GLY A 39 -22.65 -20.42 1.44
C GLY A 39 -22.31 -19.70 0.13
N ASP A 40 -22.85 -20.18 -0.98
CA ASP A 40 -22.44 -19.83 -2.35
C ASP A 40 -23.32 -18.76 -3.03
N SER A 41 -24.40 -18.31 -2.38
CA SER A 41 -25.42 -17.49 -3.03
C SER A 41 -26.13 -16.52 -2.10
N LEU A 42 -26.09 -15.23 -2.44
CA LEU A 42 -26.84 -14.17 -1.76
C LEU A 42 -28.36 -14.35 -1.83
N ARG A 43 -28.88 -15.12 -2.80
CA ARG A 43 -30.33 -15.36 -2.93
C ARG A 43 -30.87 -16.30 -1.85
N LYS A 44 -30.01 -17.17 -1.32
CA LYS A 44 -30.36 -18.14 -0.27
C LYS A 44 -30.31 -17.50 1.13
N LEU A 45 -29.84 -16.26 1.24
CA LEU A 45 -29.62 -15.60 2.51
C LEU A 45 -30.83 -14.77 2.96
N PRO A 46 -31.23 -14.89 4.23
CA PRO A 46 -32.22 -14.01 4.83
C PRO A 46 -31.68 -12.58 5.02
N GLU A 47 -32.59 -11.63 5.27
CA GLU A 47 -32.31 -10.20 5.38
C GLU A 47 -31.20 -9.85 6.39
N ASP A 48 -31.20 -10.49 7.56
CA ASP A 48 -30.21 -10.33 8.63
C ASP A 48 -28.79 -10.69 8.16
N LYS A 49 -28.64 -11.82 7.46
CA LYS A 49 -27.35 -12.26 6.91
C LYS A 49 -26.85 -11.35 5.79
N LEU A 50 -27.76 -10.83 4.98
CA LEU A 50 -27.41 -9.83 3.96
C LEU A 50 -26.91 -8.52 4.59
N LEU A 51 -27.54 -8.07 5.69
CA LEU A 51 -27.08 -6.91 6.45
C LEU A 51 -25.70 -7.15 7.08
N GLU A 52 -25.48 -8.34 7.64
CA GLU A 52 -24.22 -8.76 8.24
C GLU A 52 -23.06 -8.72 7.23
N ILE A 53 -23.23 -9.37 6.06
CA ILE A 53 -22.24 -9.36 4.97
C ILE A 53 -21.95 -7.94 4.51
N LYS A 54 -23.00 -7.13 4.28
CA LYS A 54 -22.83 -5.75 3.82
C LYS A 54 -22.04 -4.93 4.84
N SER A 55 -22.36 -5.06 6.13
CA SER A 55 -21.65 -4.39 7.22
C SER A 55 -20.18 -4.82 7.26
N LEU A 56 -19.90 -6.12 7.14
CA LEU A 56 -18.54 -6.67 7.09
C LEU A 56 -17.76 -6.11 5.88
N MET A 57 -18.36 -6.09 4.70
CA MET A 57 -17.78 -5.50 3.49
C MET A 57 -17.55 -3.98 3.60
N LEU A 58 -18.37 -3.25 4.34
CA LEU A 58 -18.16 -1.82 4.58
C LEU A 58 -16.98 -1.59 5.53
N LYS A 59 -16.91 -2.36 6.63
CA LYS A 59 -15.84 -2.29 7.63
C LYS A 59 -14.51 -2.81 7.11
N TYR A 60 -14.53 -3.77 6.19
CA TYR A 60 -13.32 -4.31 5.58
C TYR A 60 -12.63 -3.20 4.78
N ARG A 61 -11.46 -2.77 5.26
CA ARG A 61 -10.55 -1.90 4.54
C ARG A 61 -10.00 -2.74 3.40
N SER A 62 -10.11 -2.25 2.16
CA SER A 62 -9.56 -2.95 1.00
C SER A 62 -8.04 -3.02 1.11
N HIS A 63 -7.50 -4.05 1.76
CA HIS A 63 -6.08 -4.41 1.76
C HIS A 63 -5.68 -5.00 0.40
N GLY A 64 -5.94 -4.29 -0.69
CA GLY A 64 -5.85 -4.84 -2.04
C GLY A 64 -5.22 -3.93 -3.10
N ARG A 65 -4.81 -2.71 -2.76
CA ARG A 65 -3.87 -1.96 -3.59
C ARG A 65 -2.68 -1.60 -2.71
N PRO A 66 -1.43 -1.86 -3.13
CA PRO A 66 -0.28 -1.24 -2.49
C PRO A 66 -0.59 0.25 -2.35
N LEU A 67 -0.31 0.85 -1.18
CA LEU A 67 -0.60 2.26 -0.92
C LEU A 67 -0.09 3.17 -2.06
N GLU A 68 1.00 2.74 -2.68
CA GLU A 68 1.65 3.16 -3.93
C GLU A 68 0.72 3.55 -5.08
N TYR A 69 -0.40 2.83 -5.28
CA TYR A 69 -1.36 3.10 -6.37
C TYR A 69 -2.32 4.26 -6.07
N ASN A 70 -2.47 4.62 -4.80
CA ASN A 70 -3.28 5.78 -4.37
C ASN A 70 -2.41 7.01 -4.12
N TYR A 71 -1.12 6.96 -4.47
CA TYR A 71 -0.24 8.10 -4.28
C TYR A 71 -0.47 9.19 -5.32
N ASP A 72 -0.54 10.43 -4.85
CA ASP A 72 -0.40 11.60 -5.71
C ASP A 72 0.99 11.60 -6.36
N ARG A 73 1.24 12.51 -7.31
CA ARG A 73 2.52 12.59 -8.02
C ARG A 73 3.73 12.71 -7.08
N GLN A 74 3.58 13.43 -5.96
CA GLN A 74 4.64 13.60 -4.97
C GLN A 74 4.82 12.36 -4.10
N GLY A 75 3.74 11.69 -3.72
CA GLY A 75 3.78 10.43 -3.00
C GLY A 75 4.47 9.32 -3.79
N LYS A 76 4.21 9.24 -5.10
CA LYS A 76 4.91 8.30 -5.99
C LYS A 76 6.41 8.59 -6.04
N TYR A 77 6.77 9.87 -6.11
CA TYR A 77 8.16 10.29 -6.11
C TYR A 77 8.87 9.96 -4.78
N MET A 78 8.23 10.28 -3.65
CA MET A 78 8.78 9.99 -2.33
C MET A 78 8.89 8.48 -2.06
N HIS A 79 7.95 7.69 -2.58
CA HIS A 79 8.01 6.23 -2.53
C HIS A 79 9.19 5.66 -3.32
N ALA A 80 9.44 6.20 -4.53
CA ALA A 80 10.60 5.82 -5.32
C ALA A 80 11.91 6.14 -4.58
N LEU A 81 12.03 7.33 -3.99
CA LEU A 81 13.18 7.71 -3.17
C LEU A 81 13.35 6.82 -1.93
N MET A 82 12.25 6.48 -1.26
CA MET A 82 12.27 5.55 -0.12
C MET A 82 12.88 4.20 -0.53
N LYS A 83 12.44 3.64 -1.67
CA LYS A 83 12.98 2.39 -2.21
C LYS A 83 14.46 2.51 -2.58
N GLN A 84 14.87 3.59 -3.24
CA GLN A 84 16.26 3.86 -3.58
C GLN A 84 17.16 4.00 -2.35
N ALA A 85 16.65 4.59 -1.27
CA ALA A 85 17.35 4.69 0.01
C ALA A 85 17.41 3.35 0.78
N GLY A 86 16.81 2.28 0.27
CA GLY A 86 16.73 0.97 0.93
C GLY A 86 15.71 0.89 2.07
N TRP A 87 14.79 1.86 2.15
CA TRP A 87 13.79 1.91 3.22
C TRP A 87 12.53 1.12 2.86
N THR A 88 11.93 0.52 3.89
CA THR A 88 10.61 -0.11 3.82
C THR A 88 9.54 0.87 4.28
N GLU A 89 8.27 0.61 3.95
CA GLU A 89 7.16 1.44 4.41
C GLU A 89 7.07 1.53 5.95
N PRO A 90 7.28 0.45 6.72
CA PRO A 90 7.41 0.55 8.18
C PRO A 90 8.50 1.50 8.65
N HIS A 91 9.67 1.53 7.99
CA HIS A 91 10.75 2.45 8.35
C HIS A 91 10.33 3.91 8.13
N LEU A 92 9.78 4.21 6.95
CA LEU A 92 9.27 5.55 6.65
C LEU A 92 8.17 5.96 7.63
N ARG A 93 7.23 5.06 7.93
CA ARG A 93 6.12 5.31 8.83
C ARG A 93 6.58 5.57 10.27
N ALA A 94 7.53 4.78 10.77
CA ALA A 94 8.13 4.99 12.09
C ALA A 94 8.83 6.36 12.18
N PHE A 95 9.54 6.75 11.13
CA PHE A 95 10.14 8.08 11.02
C PHE A 95 9.09 9.19 11.06
N LEU A 96 8.03 9.09 10.26
CA LEU A 96 6.97 10.11 10.23
C LEU A 96 6.24 10.25 11.58
N PHE A 97 6.01 9.13 12.26
CA PHE A 97 5.44 9.16 13.61
C PHE A 97 6.37 9.84 14.62
N LYS A 98 7.66 9.52 14.59
CA LYS A 98 8.64 10.09 15.52
C LYS A 98 8.86 11.59 15.32
N HIS A 99 8.93 12.04 14.07
CA HIS A 99 9.35 13.41 13.74
C HIS A 99 8.21 14.39 13.49
N TYR A 100 7.03 13.90 13.09
CA TYR A 100 5.89 14.74 12.74
C TYR A 100 4.57 14.30 13.40
N SER A 101 4.60 13.24 14.24
CA SER A 101 3.40 12.62 14.83
C SER A 101 2.35 12.21 13.78
N LYS A 102 2.80 11.88 12.57
CA LYS A 102 1.95 11.59 11.41
C LYS A 102 2.15 10.16 10.94
N SER A 103 1.04 9.49 10.67
CA SER A 103 1.00 8.07 10.28
C SER A 103 1.26 7.82 8.80
N HIS A 104 1.20 8.85 7.97
CA HIS A 104 1.26 8.71 6.52
C HIS A 104 1.72 10.01 5.83
N TRP A 105 2.27 9.91 4.63
CA TRP A 105 2.79 11.08 3.92
C TRP A 105 1.71 12.02 3.39
N ASN A 106 0.52 11.48 3.10
CA ASN A 106 -0.63 12.28 2.65
C ASN A 106 -1.01 13.39 3.64
N ILE A 107 -0.80 13.17 4.94
CA ILE A 107 -1.13 14.14 5.99
C ILE A 107 0.02 15.07 6.35
N LEU A 108 1.17 14.91 5.69
CA LEU A 108 2.26 15.88 5.79
C LEU A 108 1.90 17.16 5.05
N ASP A 109 2.25 18.29 5.64
CA ASP A 109 2.18 19.58 4.98
C ASP A 109 3.31 19.74 3.95
N GLN A 110 3.28 20.83 3.19
CA GLN A 110 4.23 21.05 2.11
C GLN A 110 5.69 21.18 2.60
N LYS A 111 5.93 21.75 3.78
CA LYS A 111 7.28 21.92 4.33
C LYS A 111 7.83 20.59 4.80
N GLU A 112 7.02 19.82 5.52
CA GLU A 112 7.37 18.48 6.00
C GLU A 112 7.65 17.52 4.84
N ARG A 113 6.81 17.54 3.78
CA ARG A 113 7.04 16.72 2.58
C ARG A 113 8.39 17.02 1.94
N ARG A 114 8.74 18.30 1.79
CA ARG A 114 10.04 18.72 1.24
C ARG A 114 11.20 18.24 2.12
N ALA A 115 11.07 18.33 3.44
CA ALA A 115 12.08 17.87 4.37
C ALA A 115 12.33 16.35 4.27
N VAL A 116 11.27 15.55 4.21
CA VAL A 116 11.37 14.09 4.04
C VAL A 116 12.03 13.73 2.71
N ILE A 117 11.64 14.39 1.61
CA ILE A 117 12.24 14.17 0.28
C ILE A 117 13.73 14.51 0.29
N ALA A 118 14.11 15.68 0.81
CA ALA A 118 15.50 16.10 0.89
C ALA A 118 16.34 15.13 1.75
N MET A 119 15.78 14.64 2.85
CA MET A 119 16.40 13.65 3.70
C MET A 119 16.67 12.34 2.94
N LEU A 120 15.68 11.80 2.21
CA LEU A 120 15.86 10.58 1.42
C LEU A 120 16.89 10.75 0.30
N GLN A 121 16.88 11.89 -0.39
CA GLN A 121 17.89 12.22 -1.41
C GLN A 121 19.30 12.27 -0.84
N ASN A 122 19.48 12.86 0.35
CA ASN A 122 20.77 12.90 1.03
C ASN A 122 21.27 11.50 1.40
N TYR A 123 20.38 10.61 1.87
CA TYR A 123 20.75 9.21 2.14
C TYR A 123 21.23 8.49 0.88
N ILE A 124 20.52 8.63 -0.23
CA ILE A 124 20.90 8.03 -1.51
C ILE A 124 22.28 8.52 -1.95
N LYS A 125 22.50 9.84 -1.90
CA LYS A 125 23.80 10.44 -2.28
C LYS A 125 24.96 9.95 -1.40
N GLN A 126 24.72 9.78 -0.10
CA GLN A 126 25.74 9.22 0.80
C GLN A 126 26.04 7.76 0.50
N GLN A 127 25.02 6.94 0.18
CA GLN A 127 25.22 5.56 -0.25
C GLN A 127 26.01 5.46 -1.55
N GLU A 128 25.73 6.33 -2.53
CA GLU A 128 26.47 6.41 -3.78
C GLU A 128 27.94 6.77 -3.55
N ASN A 129 28.22 7.80 -2.76
CA ASN A 129 29.59 8.22 -2.46
C ASN A 129 30.39 7.10 -1.77
N ASN A 130 29.80 6.44 -0.77
CA ASN A 130 30.46 5.37 -0.02
C ASN A 130 30.72 4.12 -0.90
N ASN A 131 29.88 3.87 -1.92
CA ASN A 131 30.11 2.79 -2.88
C ASN A 131 31.23 3.11 -3.89
N THR A 132 31.42 4.40 -4.23
CA THR A 132 32.50 4.81 -5.13
C THR A 132 33.87 4.82 -4.42
N THR A 133 33.94 5.22 -3.15
CA THR A 133 35.22 5.24 -2.40
C THR A 133 35.78 3.84 -2.11
N ASN A 134 34.93 2.81 -2.07
CA ASN A 134 35.37 1.41 -1.88
C ASN A 134 35.83 0.72 -3.17
N LYS A 135 35.86 1.40 -4.32
CA LYS A 135 36.28 0.82 -5.62
C LYS A 135 37.64 1.29 -6.15
N GLU A 136 38.35 2.17 -5.44
CA GLU A 136 39.67 2.69 -5.85
C GLU A 136 40.61 2.56 -4.64
N THR A 137 41.66 1.71 -4.58
CA THR A 137 42.87 1.58 -5.41
C THR A 137 43.80 0.48 -4.78
N PRO A 138 44.98 0.05 -5.31
CA PRO A 138 45.79 0.66 -6.38
C PRO A 138 46.34 -0.28 -7.48
N ASN A 139 46.70 0.38 -8.58
CA ASN A 139 47.55 -0.07 -9.67
C ASN A 139 48.73 -0.95 -9.21
N GLY A 140 48.78 -2.20 -9.71
CA GLY A 140 49.99 -3.01 -9.74
C GLY A 140 50.72 -2.80 -11.07
N HIS A 141 51.58 -1.78 -11.14
CA HIS A 141 52.58 -1.67 -12.20
C HIS A 141 53.95 -1.91 -11.57
N PRO A 142 54.62 -3.05 -11.82
CA PRO A 142 56.00 -3.22 -11.37
C PRO A 142 56.90 -2.46 -12.35
N THR A 143 57.32 -1.26 -11.97
CA THR A 143 58.50 -0.63 -12.56
C THR A 143 59.74 -1.42 -12.15
N ASN A 144 60.36 -2.00 -13.16
CA ASN A 144 61.64 -2.70 -13.15
C ASN A 144 62.76 -1.78 -12.60
N PRO A 145 63.59 -2.19 -11.62
CA PRO A 145 64.82 -1.49 -11.32
C PRO A 145 65.96 -2.07 -12.17
N GLN A 146 66.66 -1.19 -12.89
CA GLN A 146 67.90 -1.46 -13.60
C GLN A 146 69.01 -1.90 -12.64
N GLY A 147 69.78 -2.90 -13.08
CA GLY A 147 71.10 -3.28 -12.61
C GLY A 147 71.85 -3.93 -13.76
#